data_AF-A0AAV4SJU1-F1
#
_entry.id   AF-A0AAV4SJU1-F1
#
_cell.length_a   1.000
_cell.length_b   1.000
_cell.length_c   1.000
_cell.angle_alpha   90.00
_cell.angle_beta   90.00
_cell.angle_gamma   90.00
#
_symmetry.space_group_name_H-M   'P 1'
#
loop_
_entity.id
_entity.type
_entity.pdbx_description
1 polymer ?
#
loop_
_entity_poly.entity_id
_entity_poly.type
_entity_poly.pdbx_seq_one_letter_code
_entity_poly.pdbx_strand_id
1 'polypeptide(L)'
;MSFVGLEAKSVACSYECKFIETSADINHQVDELLVGIVTQIRLKAQQQLDMATFTTNSTNKGGRSLQKRMSLGGSGKKARGILNKLLGKGKIKSQSCGNLHVL
;
A
#
# COMPACT_ATOMS: atom_id res chain seq x y z
N MET A 1 -16.82 28.19 9.38
CA MET A 1 -15.63 27.31 9.23
C MET A 1 -15.84 26.16 8.25
N SER A 2 -17.04 25.56 8.14
CA SER A 2 -17.22 24.23 7.51
C SER A 2 -16.99 24.11 5.99
N PHE A 3 -16.94 25.21 5.23
CA PHE A 3 -16.79 25.15 3.77
C PHE A 3 -15.32 24.89 3.34
N VAL A 4 -14.34 25.49 4.04
CA VAL A 4 -12.91 25.36 3.72
C VAL A 4 -12.40 23.93 3.96
N GLY A 5 -12.88 23.26 5.02
CA GLY A 5 -12.46 21.91 5.34
C GLY A 5 -12.86 20.87 4.28
N LEU A 6 -13.98 21.07 3.57
CA LEU A 6 -14.43 20.18 2.50
C LEU A 6 -13.54 20.28 1.25
N GLU A 7 -13.19 21.50 0.84
CA GLU A 7 -12.30 21.73 -0.30
C GLU A 7 -10.88 21.22 0.00
N ALA A 8 -10.36 21.53 1.19
CA ALA A 8 -9.05 21.05 1.62
C ALA A 8 -8.98 19.51 1.68
N LYS A 9 -10.03 18.86 2.18
CA LYS A 9 -10.13 17.39 2.19
C LYS A 9 -10.19 16.81 0.77
N SER A 10 -10.91 17.47 -0.15
CA SER A 10 -10.97 17.07 -1.56
C SER A 10 -9.57 17.10 -2.21
N VAL A 11 -8.82 18.19 -1.99
CA VAL A 11 -7.44 18.33 -2.48
C VAL A 11 -6.52 17.30 -1.83
N ALA A 12 -6.59 17.08 -0.52
CA ALA A 12 -5.76 16.08 0.14
C ALA A 12 -6.03 14.67 -0.40
N CYS A 13 -7.29 14.32 -0.59
CA CYS A 13 -7.69 13.04 -1.18
C CYS A 13 -7.22 12.90 -2.65
N SER A 14 -7.15 13.97 -3.44
CA SER A 14 -6.65 13.90 -4.82
C SER A 14 -5.13 13.69 -4.91
N TYR A 15 -4.37 14.16 -3.92
CA TYR A 15 -2.92 13.95 -3.78
C TYR A 15 -2.55 12.76 -2.87
N GLU A 16 -3.51 11.91 -2.50
CA GLU A 16 -3.29 10.76 -1.60
C GLU A 16 -2.61 11.13 -0.27
N CYS A 17 -2.91 12.34 0.23
CA CYS A 17 -2.41 12.90 1.48
C CYS A 17 -3.42 12.71 2.61
N LYS A 18 -2.92 12.70 3.86
CA LYS A 18 -3.76 12.80 5.05
C LYS A 18 -4.14 14.25 5.32
N PHE A 19 -5.33 14.45 5.87
CA PHE A 19 -5.91 15.74 6.16
C PHE A 19 -6.48 15.75 7.58
N ILE A 20 -6.16 16.80 8.32
CA ILE A 20 -6.74 17.14 9.61
C ILE A 20 -6.79 18.67 9.71
N GLU A 21 -7.90 19.21 10.19
CA GLU A 21 -8.03 20.65 10.45
C GLU A 21 -7.52 20.93 11.87
N THR A 22 -6.62 21.90 12.02
CA THR A 22 -5.91 22.16 13.28
C THR A 22 -5.79 23.66 13.51
N SER A 23 -5.86 24.09 14.77
CA SER A 23 -5.57 25.48 15.16
C SER A 23 -4.72 25.49 16.43
N ALA A 24 -3.54 26.13 16.36
CA ALA A 24 -2.62 26.24 17.48
C ALA A 24 -3.11 27.24 18.55
N ASP A 25 -3.79 28.31 18.12
CA ASP A 25 -4.26 29.40 19.00
C ASP A 25 -5.29 28.92 20.04
N ILE A 26 -6.10 27.93 19.66
CA ILE A 26 -7.12 27.32 20.53
C ILE A 26 -6.80 25.86 20.89
N ASN A 27 -5.57 25.40 20.63
CA ASN A 27 -5.13 24.02 20.86
C ASN A 27 -6.06 22.94 20.28
N HIS A 28 -6.62 23.17 19.09
CA HIS A 28 -7.56 22.27 18.41
C HIS A 28 -6.83 21.24 17.56
N GLN A 29 -6.96 19.95 17.89
CA GLN A 29 -6.37 18.80 17.17
C GLN A 29 -4.84 18.85 16.98
N VAL A 30 -4.12 19.58 17.82
CA VAL A 30 -2.65 19.64 17.78
C VAL A 30 -2.05 18.27 18.13
N ASP A 31 -2.54 17.64 19.20
CA ASP A 31 -2.07 16.31 19.62
C ASP A 31 -2.38 15.24 18.56
N GLU A 32 -3.59 15.26 17.99
CA GLU A 32 -4.01 14.34 16.93
C GLU A 32 -3.16 14.49 15.67
N LEU A 33 -2.77 15.72 15.30
CA LEU A 33 -1.85 15.97 14.20
C LEU A 33 -0.47 15.34 14.47
N LEU A 34 0.10 15.55 15.66
CA LEU A 34 1.41 15.04 16.03
C LEU A 34 1.44 13.50 16.10
N VAL A 35 0.46 12.91 16.80
CA VAL A 35 0.31 11.44 16.89
C VAL A 35 0.09 10.84 15.50
N GLY A 36 -0.73 11.48 14.67
CA GLY A 36 -1.00 11.03 13.32
C GLY A 36 0.21 11.06 12.39
N ILE A 37 1.05 12.11 12.44
CA ILE A 37 2.30 12.18 11.67
C ILE A 37 3.25 11.04 12.06
N VAL A 38 3.47 10.83 13.36
CA VAL A 38 4.34 9.74 13.84
C VAL A 38 3.80 8.38 13.43
N THR A 39 2.47 8.20 13.48
CA THR A 39 1.82 6.96 13.07
C THR A 39 2.02 6.70 11.57
N GLN A 40 1.83 7.70 10.71
CA GLN A 40 2.07 7.57 9.26
C GLN A 40 3.52 7.25 8.92
N ILE A 41 4.49 7.85 9.61
CA ILE A 41 5.92 7.52 9.45
C ILE A 41 6.15 6.03 9.74
N ARG A 42 5.66 5.54 10.88
CA ARG A 42 5.83 4.14 11.29
C ARG A 42 5.15 3.17 10.33
N LEU A 43 3.93 3.48 9.90
CA LEU A 43 3.20 2.64 8.94
C LEU A 43 3.90 2.56 7.59
N LYS A 44 4.37 3.69 7.05
CA LYS A 44 5.11 3.71 5.77
C LYS A 44 6.43 2.96 5.88
N ALA A 45 7.15 3.09 7.00
CA ALA A 45 8.36 2.31 7.24
C ALA A 45 8.07 0.80 7.27
N GLN A 46 7.01 0.37 7.98
CA GLN A 46 6.60 -1.05 8.00
C GLN A 46 6.22 -1.55 6.60
N GLN A 47 5.45 -0.77 5.83
CA GLN A 47 5.08 -1.13 4.47
C GLN A 47 6.30 -1.32 3.56
N GLN A 48 7.34 -0.48 3.71
CA GLN A 48 8.59 -0.64 2.96
C GLN A 48 9.34 -1.92 3.35
N LEU A 49 9.40 -2.25 4.64
CA LEU A 49 10.00 -3.49 5.13
C LEU A 49 9.25 -4.71 4.59
N ASP A 50 7.92 -4.71 4.67
CA ASP A 50 7.09 -5.79 4.15
C ASP A 50 7.36 -5.99 2.65
N MET A 51 7.35 -4.91 1.85
CA MET A 51 7.67 -4.98 0.43
C MET A 51 9.07 -5.53 0.15
N ALA A 52 10.09 -5.15 0.93
CA ALA A 52 11.43 -5.70 0.79
C ALA A 52 11.44 -7.23 1.00
N THR A 53 10.79 -7.74 2.05
CA THR A 53 10.74 -9.19 2.33
C THR A 53 10.03 -10.00 1.24
N PHE A 54 9.00 -9.45 0.60
CA PHE A 54 8.33 -10.13 -0.52
C PHE A 54 9.20 -10.22 -1.77
N THR A 55 10.04 -9.21 -2.04
CA THR A 55 10.94 -9.23 -3.20
C THR A 55 12.11 -10.22 -3.04
N THR A 56 12.64 -10.39 -1.83
CA THR A 56 13.76 -11.32 -1.56
C THR A 56 13.33 -12.79 -1.62
N ASN A 57 12.06 -13.10 -1.30
CA ASN A 57 11.55 -14.47 -1.37
C ASN A 57 11.22 -14.94 -2.81
N SER A 58 11.18 -14.04 -3.80
CA SER A 58 10.87 -14.41 -5.19
C SER A 58 12.10 -14.73 -6.04
N THR A 59 13.32 -14.41 -5.59
CA THR A 59 14.57 -14.68 -6.35
C THR A 59 15.34 -15.91 -5.88
N ASN A 60 14.95 -16.55 -4.77
CA ASN A 60 15.61 -17.76 -4.26
C ASN A 60 15.01 -19.07 -4.79
N LYS A 61 14.70 -19.12 -6.10
CA LYS A 61 14.54 -20.38 -6.85
C LYS A 61 15.63 -20.50 -7.93
N GLY A 62 16.88 -20.31 -7.51
CA GLY A 62 18.05 -20.72 -8.26
C GLY A 62 18.61 -22.02 -7.70
N GLY A 63 18.56 -23.10 -8.48
CA GLY A 63 19.56 -24.17 -8.36
C GLY A 63 19.06 -25.56 -7.99
N ARG A 64 18.46 -26.29 -8.94
CA ARG A 64 18.85 -27.70 -9.18
C ARG A 64 18.96 -27.94 -10.69
N SER A 65 20.22 -27.93 -11.11
CA SER A 65 20.69 -28.38 -12.42
C SER A 65 20.42 -29.88 -12.61
N LEU A 66 20.24 -30.23 -13.89
CA LEU A 66 20.60 -31.48 -14.54
C LEU A 66 19.61 -32.67 -14.53
N GLN A 67 19.26 -33.05 -15.77
CA GLN A 67 18.77 -34.35 -16.25
C GLN A 67 17.37 -34.80 -15.81
N LYS A 68 16.46 -34.94 -16.79
CA LYS A 68 16.01 -36.26 -17.32
C LYS A 68 14.71 -36.16 -18.15
N ARG A 69 14.85 -36.50 -19.44
CA ARG A 69 13.94 -37.23 -20.33
C ARG A 69 12.51 -36.71 -20.64
N MET A 70 12.29 -36.55 -21.95
CA MET A 70 11.14 -37.01 -22.75
C MET A 70 9.86 -37.46 -22.03
N SER A 71 8.73 -36.81 -22.33
CA SER A 71 7.49 -37.50 -22.71
C SER A 71 6.48 -36.53 -23.33
N LEU A 72 5.94 -36.98 -24.46
CA LEU A 72 4.80 -36.50 -25.20
C LEU A 72 3.51 -36.56 -24.34
N GLY A 73 2.56 -35.63 -24.56
CA GLY A 73 1.15 -35.85 -24.25
C GLY A 73 0.50 -34.88 -23.25
N GLY A 74 -0.65 -34.33 -23.63
CA GLY A 74 -1.73 -34.06 -22.67
C GLY A 74 -2.12 -32.60 -22.44
N SER A 75 -3.13 -32.16 -23.19
CA SER A 75 -4.26 -31.32 -22.78
C SER A 75 -4.19 -30.53 -21.48
N GLY A 76 -4.29 -29.21 -21.62
CA GLY A 76 -5.05 -28.35 -20.72
C GLY A 76 -4.35 -27.95 -19.41
N LYS A 77 -4.63 -26.71 -18.99
CA LYS A 77 -4.27 -26.13 -17.67
C LYS A 77 -2.86 -25.54 -17.54
N LYS A 78 -2.53 -24.53 -18.35
CA LYS A 78 -1.53 -23.50 -17.96
C LYS A 78 -1.97 -22.05 -18.16
N ALA A 79 -3.26 -21.80 -18.38
CA ALA A 79 -3.83 -20.45 -18.45
C ALA A 79 -4.25 -19.88 -17.08
N ARG A 80 -3.51 -20.20 -16.00
CA ARG A 80 -3.79 -19.70 -14.63
C ARG A 80 -2.62 -19.01 -13.93
N GLY A 81 -1.47 -18.83 -14.60
CA GLY A 81 -0.33 -18.10 -14.02
C GLY A 81 -0.40 -16.57 -14.18
N ILE A 82 -1.14 -16.09 -15.18
CA ILE A 82 -1.19 -14.67 -15.56
C ILE A 82 -2.24 -13.86 -14.80
N LEU A 83 -3.28 -14.50 -14.26
CA LEU A 83 -4.32 -13.83 -13.47
C LEU A 83 -3.80 -13.33 -12.12
N ASN A 84 -2.79 -13.99 -11.54
CA ASN A 84 -2.15 -13.50 -10.31
C ASN A 84 -1.36 -12.20 -10.53
N LYS A 85 -0.91 -11.91 -11.76
CA LYS A 85 -0.19 -10.66 -12.11
C LYS A 85 -1.14 -9.49 -12.41
N LEU A 86 -2.37 -9.76 -12.82
CA LEU A 86 -3.39 -8.72 -13.05
C LEU A 86 -4.15 -8.34 -11.75
N LEU A 87 -4.21 -9.25 -10.78
CA LEU A 87 -4.70 -8.95 -9.42
C LEU A 87 -3.63 -8.36 -8.48
N GLY A 88 -2.37 -8.26 -8.92
CA GLY A 88 -1.26 -7.64 -8.16
C GLY A 88 -1.21 -6.11 -8.27
N LYS A 89 -2.20 -5.49 -8.94
CA LYS A 89 -2.39 -4.04 -8.99
C LYS A 89 -3.76 -3.68 -8.43
N GLY A 90 -4.05 -4.21 -7.24
CA GLY A 90 -5.01 -3.56 -6.36
C GLY A 90 -4.43 -2.19 -6.02
N LYS A 91 -4.76 -1.19 -6.85
CA LYS A 91 -4.70 0.23 -6.52
C LYS A 91 -5.09 0.31 -5.05
N ILE A 92 -4.12 0.56 -4.15
CA ILE A 92 -4.41 0.63 -2.72
C ILE A 92 -5.48 1.70 -2.62
N LYS A 93 -6.70 1.22 -2.36
CA LYS A 93 -7.92 1.97 -2.60
C LYS A 93 -7.87 3.11 -1.61
N SER A 94 -7.67 4.32 -2.13
CA SER A 94 -7.56 5.61 -1.43
C SER A 94 -8.01 5.48 0.03
N GLN A 95 -7.05 5.26 0.92
CA GLN A 95 -7.38 5.22 2.33
C GLN A 95 -7.89 6.60 2.71
N SER A 96 -8.97 6.59 3.49
CA SER A 96 -9.64 7.81 3.93
C SER A 96 -8.61 8.88 4.28
N CYS A 97 -8.65 10.01 3.55
CA CYS A 97 -7.73 11.11 3.83
C CYS A 97 -7.93 11.65 5.25
N GLY A 98 -9.05 11.33 5.93
CA GLY A 98 -9.32 11.74 7.31
C GLY A 98 -8.88 10.75 8.40
N ASN A 99 -8.41 9.53 8.07
CA ASN A 99 -7.92 8.61 9.10
C ASN A 99 -6.38 8.54 9.06
N LEU A 100 -5.76 9.20 10.04
CA LEU A 100 -4.30 9.31 10.17
C LEU A 100 -3.65 8.02 10.72
N HIS A 101 -4.43 7.02 11.13
CA HIS A 101 -3.92 5.80 11.77
C HIS A 101 -3.81 4.61 10.81
N VAL A 102 -4.09 4.83 9.53
CA VAL A 102 -4.11 3.80 8.47
C VAL A 102 -3.48 4.37 7.19
N LEU A 103 -2.90 3.53 6.31
CA LEU A 103 -2.14 3.93 5.10
C LEU A 103 -2.93 4.36 3.86
#